data_AF-A0A1C3H3A7-F1
#
_entry.id   AF-A0A1C3H3A7-F1
#
_cell.length_a   1.000
_cell.length_b   1.000
_cell.length_c   1.000
_cell.angle_alpha   90.00
_cell.angle_beta   90.00
_cell.angle_gamma   90.00
#
_symmetry.space_group_name_H-M   'P 1'
#
loop_
_entity.id
_entity.type
_entity.pdbx_description
1 polymer ?
#
loop_
_entity_poly.entity_id
_entity_poly.type
_entity_poly.pdbx_seq_one_letter_code
_entity_poly.pdbx_strand_id
1 'polypeptide(L)'
;MNLNLTLIGQIGTFLVLWWFTHKYIWPLFSKVAEARRQKIAEGLSMADKAKHSIADAQEESARLIAQAKTQATEIVGRAQKQAEQLVVDARSEAKTAGEREIAAVRDNFEQEKRKARETLRSQIADLVVQGAEKVIGREVKADDHKRLLNELSEKL
;
A
#
# COMPACT_ATOMS: atom_id res chain seq x y z
N MET A 1 89.25 29.05 -64.34
CA MET A 1 87.94 29.50 -64.86
C MET A 1 87.42 30.56 -63.93
N ASN A 2 87.18 31.76 -64.43
CA ASN A 2 86.76 32.91 -63.64
C ASN A 2 85.53 32.55 -62.79
N LEU A 3 85.53 33.01 -61.54
CA LEU A 3 84.35 32.97 -60.66
C LEU A 3 83.32 33.93 -61.27
N ASN A 4 82.65 33.47 -62.32
CA ASN A 4 81.78 34.26 -63.16
C ASN A 4 80.50 34.60 -62.40
N LEU A 5 79.93 35.76 -62.70
CA LEU A 5 78.64 36.30 -62.22
C LEU A 5 77.52 35.26 -62.10
N THR A 6 77.58 34.18 -62.89
CA THR A 6 76.71 33.01 -62.86
C THR A 6 76.69 32.28 -61.51
N LEU A 7 77.83 32.15 -60.81
CA LEU A 7 77.91 31.45 -59.52
C LEU A 7 77.26 32.26 -58.40
N ILE A 8 77.40 33.59 -58.44
CA ILE A 8 76.72 34.51 -57.52
C ILE A 8 75.20 34.49 -57.77
N GLY A 9 74.77 34.47 -59.04
CA GLY A 9 73.36 34.32 -59.40
C GLY A 9 72.76 32.98 -58.97
N GLN A 10 73.51 31.88 -59.07
CA GLN A 10 73.10 30.55 -58.59
C GLN A 10 72.92 30.51 -57.07
N ILE A 11 73.87 31.09 -56.31
CA ILE A 11 73.78 31.18 -54.84
C ILE A 11 72.58 32.04 -54.43
N GLY A 12 72.36 33.18 -55.09
CA GLY A 12 71.20 34.04 -54.83
C GLY A 12 69.87 33.31 -55.07
N THR A 13 69.77 32.60 -56.20
CA THR A 13 68.57 31.81 -56.53
C THR A 13 68.34 30.69 -55.52
N PHE A 14 69.39 29.97 -55.12
CA PHE A 14 69.31 28.94 -54.09
C PHE A 14 68.86 29.49 -52.73
N LEU A 15 69.39 30.64 -52.30
CA LEU A 15 69.02 31.27 -51.04
C LEU A 15 67.55 31.74 -51.04
N VAL A 16 67.06 32.30 -52.15
CA VAL A 16 65.65 32.68 -52.27
C VAL A 16 64.74 31.45 -52.22
N LEU A 17 65.11 30.37 -52.91
CA LEU A 17 64.38 29.10 -52.88
C LEU A 17 64.38 28.47 -51.48
N TRP A 18 65.53 28.47 -50.80
CA TRP A 18 65.68 27.98 -49.43
C TRP A 18 64.83 28.79 -48.45
N TRP A 19 64.87 30.12 -48.55
CA TRP A 19 64.05 30.98 -47.71
C TRP A 19 62.56 30.75 -47.94
N PHE A 20 62.13 30.62 -49.20
CA PHE A 20 60.72 30.33 -49.53
C PHE A 20 60.28 28.95 -49.00
N THR A 21 61.09 27.91 -49.19
CA THR A 21 60.80 26.56 -48.66
C THR A 21 60.76 26.54 -47.14
N HIS A 22 61.72 27.17 -46.47
CA HIS A 22 61.74 27.26 -45.01
C HIS A 22 60.55 28.07 -44.46
N LYS A 23 60.20 29.18 -45.12
CA LYS A 23 59.13 30.11 -44.66
C LYS A 23 57.73 29.56 -44.90
N TYR A 24 57.47 28.87 -46.02
CA TYR A 24 56.11 28.48 -46.42
C TYR A 24 55.85 26.98 -46.29
N ILE A 25 56.82 26.14 -46.66
CA ILE A 25 56.62 24.69 -46.76
C ILE A 25 56.81 24.02 -45.40
N TRP A 26 57.88 24.37 -44.68
CA TRP A 26 58.14 23.83 -43.33
C TRP A 26 56.98 24.02 -42.33
N PRO A 27 56.37 25.22 -42.17
CA PRO A 27 55.26 25.38 -41.24
C PRO A 27 53.98 24.66 -41.67
N LEU A 28 53.77 24.40 -42.97
CA LEU A 28 52.62 23.64 -43.43
C LEU A 28 52.75 22.16 -43.03
N PHE A 29 53.94 21.58 -43.21
CA PHE A 29 54.23 20.20 -42.80
C PHE A 29 54.18 20.02 -41.29
N SER A 30 54.75 20.96 -40.51
CA SER A 30 54.72 20.87 -39.05
C SER A 30 53.28 20.96 -38.51
N LYS A 31 52.44 21.83 -39.07
CA LYS A 31 51.02 21.94 -38.70
C LYS A 31 50.26 20.66 -38.94
N VAL A 32 50.46 19.99 -40.09
CA VAL A 32 49.78 18.72 -40.39
C VAL A 32 50.25 17.60 -39.45
N ALA A 33 51.55 17.53 -39.17
CA ALA A 33 52.10 16.56 -38.24
C ALA A 33 51.57 16.76 -36.81
N GLU A 34 51.52 18.01 -36.34
CA GLU A 34 51.03 18.36 -35.01
C GLU A 34 49.52 18.13 -34.89
N ALA A 35 48.73 18.50 -35.90
CA ALA A 35 47.29 18.21 -35.92
C ALA A 35 47.00 16.70 -35.82
N ARG A 36 47.84 15.86 -36.46
CA ARG A 36 47.71 14.39 -36.34
C ARG A 36 48.05 13.90 -34.95
N ARG A 37 49.14 14.42 -34.35
CA ARG A 37 49.54 14.08 -32.98
C ARG A 37 48.45 14.48 -31.98
N GLN A 38 47.92 15.69 -32.11
CA GLN A 38 46.87 16.20 -31.25
C GLN A 38 45.59 15.35 -31.35
N LYS A 39 45.14 15.00 -32.56
CA LYS A 39 43.98 14.12 -32.75
C LYS A 39 44.17 12.74 -32.11
N ILE A 40 45.37 12.16 -32.20
CA ILE A 40 45.67 10.86 -31.58
C ILE A 40 45.67 10.98 -30.05
N ALA A 41 46.31 12.02 -29.51
CA ALA A 41 46.37 12.27 -28.07
C ALA A 41 44.97 12.53 -27.49
N GLU A 42 44.16 13.34 -28.17
CA GLU A 42 42.78 13.60 -27.80
C GLU A 42 41.92 12.34 -27.89
N GLY A 43 42.04 11.58 -28.98
CA GLY A 43 41.32 10.31 -29.14
C GLY A 43 41.67 9.28 -28.05
N LEU A 44 42.96 9.17 -27.69
CA LEU A 44 43.40 8.30 -26.61
C LEU A 44 42.88 8.76 -25.25
N SER A 45 42.97 10.07 -24.96
CA SER A 45 42.44 10.65 -23.72
C SER A 45 40.92 10.46 -23.61
N MET A 46 40.18 10.63 -24.70
CA MET A 46 38.73 10.38 -24.73
C MET A 46 38.42 8.91 -24.53
N ALA A 47 39.19 7.98 -25.12
CA ALA A 47 39.00 6.55 -24.92
C ALA A 47 39.24 6.14 -23.45
N ASP A 48 40.28 6.67 -22.81
CA ASP A 48 40.54 6.39 -21.39
C ASP A 48 39.47 6.99 -20.47
N LYS A 49 39.04 8.24 -20.73
CA LYS A 49 37.92 8.84 -19.98
C LYS A 49 36.63 8.07 -20.18
N ALA A 50 36.34 7.61 -21.40
CA ALA A 50 35.17 6.80 -21.68
C ALA A 50 35.20 5.48 -20.89
N LYS A 51 36.35 4.78 -20.86
CA LYS A 51 36.51 3.56 -20.06
C LYS A 51 36.27 3.81 -18.57
N HIS A 52 36.85 4.87 -18.01
CA HIS A 52 36.61 5.25 -16.62
C HIS A 52 35.13 5.57 -16.36
N SER A 53 34.51 6.38 -17.22
CA SER A 53 33.09 6.72 -17.07
C SER A 53 32.15 5.50 -17.15
N ILE A 54 32.50 4.49 -17.96
CA ILE A 54 31.75 3.23 -18.05
C ILE A 54 31.92 2.43 -16.76
N ALA A 55 33.13 2.35 -16.22
CA ALA A 55 33.38 1.67 -14.94
C ALA A 55 32.62 2.34 -13.79
N ASP A 56 32.69 3.67 -13.70
CA ASP A 56 31.99 4.45 -12.68
C ASP A 56 30.47 4.30 -12.81
N ALA A 57 29.93 4.35 -14.02
CA ALA A 57 28.51 4.16 -14.28
C ALA A 57 28.04 2.73 -13.95
N GLN A 58 28.88 1.71 -14.19
CA GLN A 58 28.59 0.34 -13.80
C GLN A 58 28.57 0.17 -12.28
N GLU A 59 29.53 0.75 -11.57
CA GLU A 59 29.57 0.74 -10.11
C GLU A 59 28.37 1.46 -9.52
N GLU A 60 28.04 2.64 -10.03
CA GLU A 60 26.86 3.39 -9.59
C GLU A 60 25.57 2.62 -9.86
N SER A 61 25.42 2.03 -11.04
CA SER A 61 24.27 1.20 -11.37
C SER A 61 24.17 -0.01 -10.42
N ALA A 62 25.27 -0.68 -10.13
CA ALA A 62 25.29 -1.81 -9.20
C ALA A 62 24.88 -1.37 -7.78
N ARG A 63 25.38 -0.20 -7.33
CA ARG A 63 25.01 0.39 -6.04
C ARG A 63 23.52 0.73 -5.99
N LEU A 64 22.98 1.36 -7.03
CA LEU A 64 21.56 1.72 -7.11
C LEU A 64 20.67 0.47 -7.09
N ILE A 65 21.04 -0.59 -7.81
CA ILE A 65 20.31 -1.87 -7.80
C ILE A 65 20.35 -2.49 -6.40
N ALA A 66 21.49 -2.48 -5.73
CA ALA A 66 21.62 -2.99 -4.36
C ALA A 66 20.75 -2.21 -3.38
N GLN A 67 20.78 -0.87 -3.45
CA GLN A 67 19.93 0.00 -2.62
C GLN A 67 18.44 -0.24 -2.89
N ALA A 68 18.04 -0.34 -4.15
CA ALA A 68 16.66 -0.62 -4.53
C ALA A 68 16.17 -1.98 -3.99
N LYS A 69 17.03 -3.02 -4.02
CA LYS A 69 16.71 -4.33 -3.44
C LYS A 69 16.53 -4.27 -1.92
N THR A 70 17.39 -3.53 -1.22
CA THR A 70 17.27 -3.33 0.23
C THR A 70 15.97 -2.60 0.56
N GLN A 71 15.68 -1.48 -0.13
CA GLN A 71 14.44 -0.73 0.06
C GLN A 71 13.20 -1.57 -0.25
N ALA A 72 13.20 -2.37 -1.33
CA ALA A 72 12.11 -3.27 -1.64
C ALA A 72 11.87 -4.30 -0.53
N THR A 73 12.95 -4.90 -0.01
CA THR A 73 12.87 -5.85 1.11
C THR A 73 12.32 -5.18 2.38
N GLU A 74 12.74 -3.95 2.68
CA GLU A 74 12.22 -3.17 3.81
C GLU A 74 10.73 -2.81 3.63
N ILE A 75 10.31 -2.44 2.42
CA ILE A 75 8.90 -2.14 2.10
C ILE A 75 8.04 -3.39 2.30
N VAL A 76 8.46 -4.53 1.74
CA VAL A 76 7.75 -5.80 1.89
C VAL A 76 7.70 -6.21 3.37
N GLY A 77 8.81 -6.10 4.09
CA GLY A 77 8.87 -6.40 5.52
C GLY A 77 7.95 -5.51 6.36
N ARG A 78 7.88 -4.21 6.05
CA ARG A 78 6.94 -3.29 6.71
C ARG A 78 5.49 -3.61 6.37
N ALA A 79 5.19 -3.90 5.11
CA ALA A 79 3.84 -4.26 4.68
C ALA A 79 3.36 -5.54 5.37
N GLN A 80 4.22 -6.56 5.49
CA GLN A 80 3.87 -7.80 6.17
C GLN A 80 3.61 -7.59 7.67
N LYS A 81 4.45 -6.81 8.37
CA LYS A 81 4.21 -6.44 9.78
C LYS A 81 2.90 -5.67 9.95
N GLN A 82 2.60 -4.73 9.06
CA GLN A 82 1.33 -3.99 9.10
C GLN A 82 0.13 -4.90 8.85
N ALA A 83 0.24 -5.84 7.92
CA ALA A 83 -0.81 -6.81 7.64
C ALA A 83 -1.06 -7.73 8.85
N GLU A 84 -0.01 -8.22 9.49
CA GLU A 84 -0.11 -9.03 10.72
C GLU A 84 -0.77 -8.23 11.86
N GLN A 85 -0.36 -6.98 12.07
CA GLN A 85 -0.98 -6.11 13.06
C GLN A 85 -2.45 -5.86 12.77
N LEU A 86 -2.80 -5.58 11.51
CA LEU A 86 -4.19 -5.38 11.09
C LEU A 86 -5.05 -6.63 11.36
N VAL A 87 -4.52 -7.82 11.12
CA VAL A 87 -5.23 -9.07 11.42
C VAL A 87 -5.44 -9.25 12.92
N VAL A 88 -4.44 -8.91 13.74
CA VAL A 88 -4.57 -8.95 15.21
C VAL A 88 -5.62 -7.96 15.70
N ASP A 89 -5.57 -6.72 15.22
CA ASP A 89 -6.50 -5.66 15.59
C ASP A 89 -7.93 -6.02 15.16
N ALA A 90 -8.12 -6.48 13.91
CA ALA A 90 -9.41 -6.92 13.39
C ALA A 90 -9.98 -8.11 14.19
N ARG A 91 -9.14 -9.07 14.61
CA ARG A 91 -9.58 -10.18 15.48
C ARG A 91 -10.01 -9.71 16.86
N SER A 92 -9.28 -8.76 17.44
CA SER A 92 -9.64 -8.16 18.73
C SER A 92 -10.97 -7.42 18.63
N GLU A 93 -11.13 -6.59 17.60
CA GLU A 93 -12.36 -5.83 17.34
C GLU A 93 -13.56 -6.77 17.09
N ALA A 94 -13.38 -7.82 16.28
CA ALA A 94 -14.41 -8.82 16.03
C ALA A 94 -14.82 -9.55 17.34
N LYS A 95 -13.86 -9.86 18.21
CA LYS A 95 -14.16 -10.47 19.51
C LYS A 95 -14.97 -9.52 20.40
N THR A 96 -14.55 -8.26 20.52
CA THR A 96 -15.27 -7.24 21.30
C THR A 96 -16.67 -6.97 20.74
N ALA A 97 -16.81 -6.91 19.42
CA ALA A 97 -18.11 -6.75 18.76
C ALA A 97 -19.01 -7.96 19.02
N GLY A 98 -18.48 -9.19 18.95
CA GLY A 98 -19.21 -10.41 19.27
C GLY A 98 -19.66 -10.48 20.73
N GLU A 99 -18.81 -10.07 21.67
CA GLU A 99 -19.17 -9.98 23.09
C GLU A 99 -20.29 -8.97 23.34
N ARG A 100 -20.26 -7.81 22.66
CA ARG A 100 -21.34 -6.80 22.71
C ARG A 100 -22.65 -7.33 22.14
N GLU A 101 -22.59 -8.03 21.00
CA GLU A 101 -23.77 -8.63 20.37
C GLU A 101 -24.41 -9.68 21.28
N ILE A 102 -23.59 -10.57 21.87
CA ILE A 102 -24.08 -11.59 22.81
C ILE A 102 -24.72 -10.94 24.04
N ALA A 103 -24.13 -9.86 24.58
CA ALA A 103 -24.72 -9.12 25.68
C ALA A 103 -26.07 -8.52 25.31
N ALA A 104 -26.18 -7.88 24.14
CA ALA A 104 -27.44 -7.32 23.63
C ALA A 104 -28.51 -8.41 23.43
N VAL A 105 -28.15 -9.56 22.88
CA VAL A 105 -29.06 -10.71 22.70
C VAL A 105 -29.53 -11.25 24.05
N ARG A 106 -28.66 -11.34 25.06
CA ARG A 106 -29.04 -11.77 26.42
C ARG A 106 -30.02 -10.80 27.07
N ASP A 107 -29.79 -9.50 26.93
CA ASP A 107 -30.70 -8.48 27.47
C ASP A 107 -32.07 -8.54 26.79
N ASN A 108 -32.11 -8.67 25.46
CA ASN A 108 -33.34 -8.86 24.71
C ASN A 108 -34.08 -10.14 25.13
N PHE A 109 -33.35 -11.24 25.33
CA PHE A 109 -33.93 -12.51 25.78
C PHE A 109 -34.57 -12.40 27.18
N GLU A 110 -33.89 -11.74 28.13
CA GLU A 110 -34.45 -11.53 29.47
C GLU A 110 -35.68 -10.59 29.44
N GLN A 111 -35.70 -9.58 28.58
CA GLN A 111 -36.90 -8.76 28.35
C GLN A 111 -38.05 -9.59 27.78
N GLU A 112 -37.79 -10.43 26.78
CA GLU A 112 -38.82 -11.25 26.13
C GLU A 112 -39.38 -12.30 27.11
N LYS A 113 -38.52 -12.90 27.93
CA LYS A 113 -38.92 -13.81 29.01
C LYS A 113 -39.77 -13.12 30.08
N ARG A 114 -39.49 -11.86 30.41
CA ARG A 114 -40.36 -11.06 31.31
C ARG A 114 -41.74 -10.84 30.69
N LYS A 115 -41.80 -10.42 29.42
CA LYS A 115 -43.07 -10.26 28.68
C LYS A 115 -43.85 -11.57 28.63
N ALA A 116 -43.19 -12.68 28.29
CA ALA A 116 -43.83 -13.99 28.24
C ALA A 116 -44.43 -14.39 29.60
N ARG A 117 -43.72 -14.15 30.71
CA ARG A 117 -44.23 -14.40 32.07
C ARG A 117 -45.43 -13.51 32.41
N GLU A 118 -45.43 -12.26 31.98
CA GLU A 118 -46.54 -11.33 32.20
C GLU A 118 -47.78 -11.76 31.42
N THR A 119 -47.61 -12.15 30.14
CA THR A 119 -48.67 -12.75 29.33
C THR A 119 -49.23 -14.03 29.97
N LEU A 120 -48.36 -14.92 30.46
CA LEU A 120 -48.79 -16.14 31.17
C LEU A 120 -49.57 -15.82 32.45
N ARG A 121 -49.15 -14.81 33.22
CA ARG A 121 -49.90 -14.37 34.41
C ARG A 121 -51.28 -13.86 34.05
N SER A 122 -51.41 -13.08 32.98
CA SER A 122 -52.71 -12.61 32.49
C SER A 122 -53.60 -13.79 32.09
N GLN A 123 -53.07 -14.76 31.34
CA GLN A 123 -53.83 -15.95 30.92
C GLN A 123 -54.25 -16.83 32.09
N ILE A 124 -53.40 -16.98 33.11
CA ILE A 124 -53.74 -17.73 34.33
C ILE A 124 -54.82 -17.00 35.13
N ALA A 125 -54.76 -15.67 35.25
CA ALA A 125 -55.79 -14.89 35.92
C ALA A 125 -57.16 -15.09 35.25
N ASP A 126 -57.22 -15.02 33.92
CA ASP A 126 -58.44 -15.31 33.15
C ASP A 126 -58.95 -16.74 33.39
N LEU A 127 -58.04 -17.73 33.39
CA LEU A 127 -58.40 -19.13 33.63
C LEU A 127 -58.94 -19.36 35.05
N VAL A 128 -58.36 -18.67 36.05
CA VAL A 128 -58.80 -18.75 37.45
C VAL A 128 -60.17 -18.11 37.63
N VAL A 129 -60.45 -16.98 36.98
CA VAL A 129 -61.79 -16.36 37.00
C VAL A 129 -62.82 -17.30 36.37
N GLN A 130 -62.53 -17.86 35.19
CA GLN A 130 -63.42 -18.83 34.54
C GLN A 130 -63.62 -20.10 35.38
N GLY A 131 -62.57 -20.57 36.06
CA GLY A 131 -62.63 -21.69 36.98
C GLY A 131 -63.50 -21.40 38.20
N ALA A 132 -63.34 -20.23 38.82
CA ALA A 132 -64.12 -19.77 39.95
C ALA A 132 -65.61 -19.59 39.57
N GLU A 133 -65.91 -18.99 38.42
CA GLU A 133 -67.28 -18.90 37.87
C GLU A 133 -67.92 -20.29 37.72
N LYS A 134 -67.15 -21.27 37.22
CA LYS A 134 -67.65 -22.64 37.02
C LYS A 134 -67.89 -23.39 38.35
N VAL A 135 -67.07 -23.14 39.38
CA VAL A 135 -67.25 -23.73 40.73
C VAL A 135 -68.45 -23.09 41.43
N ILE A 136 -68.54 -21.76 41.46
CA ILE A 136 -69.68 -21.03 42.03
C ILE A 136 -70.97 -21.40 41.32
N GLY A 137 -70.96 -21.44 39.98
CA GLY A 137 -72.11 -21.87 39.18
C GLY A 137 -72.52 -23.33 39.42
N ARG A 138 -71.66 -24.16 40.02
CA ARG A 138 -71.98 -25.55 40.40
C ARG A 138 -72.52 -25.64 41.83
N GLU A 139 -71.98 -24.91 42.80
CA GLU A 139 -72.50 -24.86 44.18
C GLU A 139 -73.89 -24.20 44.25
N VAL A 140 -74.08 -23.05 43.59
CA VAL A 140 -75.35 -22.30 43.60
C VAL A 140 -76.48 -23.11 42.94
N LYS A 141 -76.19 -24.03 42.02
CA LYS A 141 -77.23 -24.86 41.37
C LYS A 141 -77.72 -26.03 42.24
N ALA A 142 -76.92 -26.54 43.17
CA ALA A 142 -77.28 -27.71 43.95
C ALA A 142 -78.10 -27.34 45.20
N ASP A 143 -77.71 -26.30 45.93
CA ASP A 143 -78.32 -25.95 47.21
C ASP A 143 -79.33 -24.79 47.11
N ASP A 144 -79.10 -23.76 46.29
CA ASP A 144 -80.03 -22.61 46.23
C ASP A 144 -81.28 -22.86 45.39
N HIS A 145 -81.26 -23.77 44.41
CA HIS A 145 -82.47 -24.08 43.62
C HIS A 145 -83.57 -24.73 44.46
N LYS A 146 -83.22 -25.59 45.42
CA LYS A 146 -84.20 -26.20 46.34
C LYS A 146 -84.72 -25.19 47.37
N ARG A 147 -83.85 -24.30 47.85
CA ARG A 147 -84.20 -23.29 48.85
C ARG A 147 -85.12 -22.20 48.30
N LEU A 148 -84.83 -21.72 47.08
CA LEU A 148 -85.66 -20.72 46.39
C LEU A 148 -87.02 -21.28 45.95
N LEU A 149 -87.09 -22.54 45.52
CA LEU A 149 -88.36 -23.20 45.20
C LEU A 149 -89.22 -23.40 46.46
N ASN A 150 -88.60 -23.74 47.60
CA ASN A 150 -89.32 -23.91 48.86
C ASN A 150 -89.84 -22.57 49.41
N GLU A 151 -89.05 -21.48 49.39
CA GLU A 151 -89.51 -20.15 49.83
C GLU A 151 -90.60 -19.55 48.92
N LEU A 152 -90.60 -19.88 47.61
CA LEU A 152 -91.68 -19.48 46.69
C LEU A 152 -92.97 -20.29 46.89
N SER A 153 -92.85 -21.56 47.30
CA SER A 153 -94.02 -22.40 47.61
C SER A 153 -94.67 -22.08 48.97
N GLU A 154 -93.99 -21.37 49.86
CA GLU A 154 -94.53 -20.92 51.15
C GLU A 154 -95.29 -19.58 51.07
N LYS A 155 -95.23 -18.88 49.93
CA LYS A 155 -95.89 -17.59 49.68
C LYS A 155 -97.08 -17.65 48.71
N LEU A 156 -97.49 -18.86 48.30
CA LEU A 156 -98.74 -19.17 47.61
C LEU A 156 -99.63 -20.01 48.52
#